data_AF-A0A969WVM3-F1
#
_entry.id   AF-A0A969WVM3-F1
#
_cell.length_a   1.000
_cell.length_b   1.000
_cell.length_c   1.000
_cell.angle_alpha   90.00
_cell.angle_beta   90.00
_cell.angle_gamma   90.00
#
_symmetry.space_group_name_H-M   'P 1'
#
loop_
_entity.id
_entity.type
_entity.pdbx_description
1 polymer ?
#
loop_
_entity_poly.entity_id
_entity_poly.type
_entity_poly.pdbx_seq_one_letter_code
_entity_poly.pdbx_strand_id
1 'polypeptide(L)'
;MKLKYLYLFPLLIAMLATITSCDEDQTATMLDEIKVSSSYVAIPEAGGSQKITINALDSWTVEKVTTDKDPVEWLTLSSTSGSAGESTLTFTAPSAIDGRTAEVLLKSGGKTQRINIIQGLPVISEATVAEAKVAPDGKTLRLSGVVTKIENTIYGNWYLTDDSGDLYVYGTLDKKGAEKNFESLGLEVGDEVTIEGPKGSYAGSPQMVNVSVIEIRKSLIKVDSLINDSLPI
;
A
#
# COMPACT_ATOMS: atom_id res chain seq x y z
N MET A 1 -78.76 25.54 -43.70
CA MET A 1 -78.86 25.57 -45.18
C MET A 1 -77.45 25.63 -45.76
N LYS A 2 -77.04 24.63 -46.58
CA LYS A 2 -75.84 24.61 -47.46
C LYS A 2 -74.45 24.82 -46.78
N LEU A 3 -73.30 24.40 -47.31
CA LEU A 3 -72.82 23.25 -48.10
C LEU A 3 -71.31 23.51 -48.37
N LYS A 4 -70.44 22.51 -48.19
CA LYS A 4 -69.15 22.26 -48.90
C LYS A 4 -68.10 23.39 -49.11
N TYR A 5 -66.96 23.22 -48.44
CA TYR A 5 -65.58 23.19 -49.01
C TYR A 5 -64.75 22.24 -48.09
N LEU A 6 -63.95 21.22 -48.45
CA LEU A 6 -63.52 20.56 -49.70
C LEU A 6 -62.15 20.97 -50.29
N TYR A 7 -61.15 20.06 -50.15
CA TYR A 7 -59.72 20.10 -50.56
C TYR A 7 -58.87 21.21 -49.88
N LEU A 8 -57.60 20.98 -49.47
CA LEU A 8 -56.55 20.07 -49.94
C LEU A 8 -55.64 19.55 -48.77
N PHE A 9 -55.11 18.32 -48.88
CA PHE A 9 -54.05 17.70 -48.03
C PHE A 9 -52.66 17.92 -48.70
N PRO A 10 -51.48 17.56 -48.13
CA PRO A 10 -51.00 17.57 -46.73
C PRO A 10 -49.55 18.16 -46.55
N LEU A 11 -49.12 18.42 -45.30
CA LEU A 11 -47.72 18.27 -44.84
C LEU A 11 -47.74 18.19 -43.29
N LEU A 12 -47.54 17.03 -42.67
CA LEU A 12 -46.25 16.47 -42.21
C LEU A 12 -45.52 17.33 -41.16
N ILE A 13 -45.69 16.98 -39.88
CA ILE A 13 -44.69 16.44 -38.93
C ILE A 13 -45.29 16.62 -37.52
N ALA A 14 -45.59 15.50 -36.86
CA ALA A 14 -45.90 15.50 -35.44
C ALA A 14 -44.59 15.34 -34.65
N MET A 15 -44.34 16.19 -33.66
CA MET A 15 -43.29 15.95 -32.68
C MET A 15 -43.67 16.54 -31.31
N LEU A 16 -44.52 15.83 -30.58
CA LEU A 16 -44.62 15.98 -29.13
C LEU A 16 -43.47 15.18 -28.52
N ALA A 17 -42.37 15.86 -28.18
CA ALA A 17 -41.27 15.25 -27.44
C ALA A 17 -41.65 15.14 -25.96
N THR A 18 -42.22 14.00 -25.57
CA THR A 18 -42.38 13.64 -24.16
C THR A 18 -41.01 13.31 -23.59
N ILE A 19 -40.41 14.25 -22.86
CA ILE A 19 -39.20 14.02 -22.05
C ILE A 19 -39.53 13.18 -20.82
N THR A 20 -39.79 11.89 -21.04
CA THR A 20 -39.69 10.87 -19.98
C THR A 20 -38.22 10.57 -19.76
N SER A 21 -37.54 11.44 -19.00
CA SER A 21 -36.29 11.06 -18.34
C SER A 21 -36.64 10.10 -17.22
N CYS A 22 -36.91 8.84 -17.58
CA CYS A 22 -36.59 7.76 -16.67
C CYS A 22 -35.08 7.77 -16.57
N ASP A 23 -34.54 8.30 -15.47
CA ASP A 23 -33.26 7.83 -15.00
C ASP A 23 -33.43 6.33 -14.76
N GLU A 24 -32.95 5.52 -15.71
CA GLU A 24 -32.66 4.12 -15.40
C GLU A 24 -31.64 4.16 -14.28
N ASP A 25 -32.07 3.77 -13.08
CA ASP A 25 -31.20 3.53 -11.94
C ASP A 25 -29.95 2.82 -12.45
N GLN A 26 -28.77 3.41 -12.23
CA GLN A 26 -27.51 2.74 -12.53
C GLN A 26 -27.30 1.60 -11.54
N THR A 27 -28.07 0.54 -11.71
CA THR A 27 -27.81 -0.76 -11.10
C THR A 27 -26.40 -1.14 -11.54
N ALA A 28 -25.46 -1.08 -10.61
CA ALA A 28 -24.07 -1.48 -10.86
C ALA A 28 -24.10 -2.83 -11.56
N THR A 29 -23.60 -2.88 -12.80
CA THR A 29 -23.79 -4.00 -13.72
C THR A 29 -23.12 -5.24 -13.18
N MET A 30 -23.89 -6.02 -12.41
CA MET A 30 -23.50 -7.34 -11.97
C MET A 30 -23.19 -8.17 -13.21
N LEU A 31 -22.02 -8.81 -13.22
CA LEU A 31 -21.65 -9.73 -14.28
C LEU A 31 -22.55 -10.96 -14.15
N ASP A 32 -23.57 -11.07 -15.00
CA ASP A 32 -24.52 -12.17 -14.94
C ASP A 32 -23.87 -13.52 -15.21
N GLU A 33 -22.80 -13.51 -16.01
CA GLU A 33 -21.96 -14.67 -16.31
C GLU A 33 -21.11 -15.13 -15.10
N ILE A 34 -20.77 -14.23 -14.16
CA ILE A 34 -19.92 -14.55 -13.02
C ILE A 34 -20.13 -13.64 -11.80
N LYS A 35 -20.67 -14.20 -10.73
CA LYS A 35 -20.94 -13.51 -9.47
C LYS A 35 -20.07 -14.06 -8.35
N VAL A 36 -19.61 -13.19 -7.47
CA VAL A 36 -18.86 -13.54 -6.27
C VAL A 36 -19.56 -13.02 -5.02
N SER A 37 -19.51 -13.77 -3.92
CA SER A 37 -20.07 -13.32 -2.62
C SER A 37 -19.33 -12.10 -2.04
N SER A 38 -18.10 -11.84 -2.50
CA SER A 38 -17.33 -10.64 -2.20
C SER A 38 -16.26 -10.43 -3.29
N SER A 39 -16.04 -9.18 -3.69
CA SER A 39 -14.88 -8.73 -4.48
C SER A 39 -13.67 -8.34 -3.61
N TYR A 40 -13.77 -8.59 -2.30
CA TYR A 40 -12.76 -8.25 -1.30
C TYR A 40 -12.52 -9.38 -0.31
N VAL A 41 -11.26 -9.65 -0.01
CA VAL A 41 -10.81 -10.70 0.91
C VAL A 41 -9.84 -10.09 1.91
N ALA A 42 -10.21 -10.09 3.19
CA ALA A 42 -9.34 -9.66 4.27
C ALA A 42 -8.81 -10.88 5.03
N ILE A 43 -7.49 -11.02 5.11
CA ILE A 43 -6.81 -12.03 5.93
C ILE A 43 -6.13 -11.32 7.11
N PRO A 44 -6.19 -11.85 8.35
CA PRO A 44 -5.45 -11.28 9.47
C PRO A 44 -3.93 -11.22 9.23
N GLU A 45 -3.24 -10.27 9.86
CA GLU A 45 -1.78 -10.18 9.83
C GLU A 45 -1.13 -11.48 10.36
N ALA A 46 -1.72 -12.11 11.38
CA ALA A 46 -1.32 -13.43 11.88
C ALA A 46 -1.49 -14.59 10.87
N GLY A 47 -2.05 -14.34 9.69
CA GLY A 47 -2.36 -15.34 8.67
C GLY A 47 -3.72 -16.00 8.88
N GLY A 48 -4.00 -17.00 8.05
CA GLY A 48 -5.25 -17.77 8.08
C GLY A 48 -5.87 -17.92 6.70
N SER A 49 -7.15 -18.28 6.68
CA SER A 49 -7.91 -18.55 5.46
C SER A 49 -9.25 -17.82 5.45
N GLN A 50 -9.61 -17.23 4.30
CA GLN A 50 -10.90 -16.61 4.04
C GLN A 50 -11.52 -17.24 2.78
N LYS A 51 -12.85 -17.33 2.73
CA LYS A 51 -13.60 -17.94 1.63
C LYS A 51 -14.48 -16.93 0.91
N ILE A 52 -14.68 -17.16 -0.38
CA ILE A 52 -15.79 -16.58 -1.16
C ILE A 52 -16.54 -17.70 -1.89
N THR A 53 -17.80 -17.45 -2.19
CA THR A 53 -18.60 -18.28 -3.11
C THR A 53 -18.53 -17.67 -4.51
N ILE A 54 -18.28 -18.49 -5.51
CA ILE A 54 -18.34 -18.18 -6.94
C ILE A 54 -19.60 -18.82 -7.50
N ASN A 55 -20.41 -18.05 -8.21
CA ASN A 55 -21.54 -18.52 -9.01
C ASN A 55 -21.27 -18.13 -10.48
N ALA A 56 -20.91 -19.11 -11.31
CA ALA A 56 -20.54 -18.90 -12.71
C ALA A 56 -21.49 -19.65 -13.66
N LEU A 57 -21.81 -19.05 -14.82
CA LEU A 57 -22.64 -19.72 -15.84
C LEU A 57 -21.82 -20.67 -16.72
N ASP A 58 -20.52 -20.42 -16.87
CA ASP A 58 -19.55 -21.25 -17.59
C ASP A 58 -18.46 -21.78 -16.65
N SER A 59 -17.53 -22.58 -17.18
CA SER A 59 -16.27 -22.85 -16.47
C SER A 59 -15.51 -21.55 -16.18
N TRP A 60 -14.70 -21.57 -15.13
CA TRP A 60 -13.94 -20.41 -14.68
C TRP A 60 -12.48 -20.73 -14.44
N THR A 61 -11.63 -19.72 -14.56
CA THR A 61 -10.22 -19.74 -14.18
C THR A 61 -9.90 -18.57 -13.27
N VAL A 62 -8.87 -18.73 -12.44
CA VAL A 62 -8.41 -17.67 -11.53
C VAL A 62 -6.89 -17.57 -11.55
N GLU A 63 -6.40 -16.35 -11.73
CA GLU A 63 -4.97 -16.01 -11.79
C GLU A 63 -4.63 -14.87 -10.83
N LYS A 64 -3.41 -14.87 -10.29
CA LYS A 64 -2.88 -13.73 -9.54
C LYS A 64 -2.34 -12.69 -10.50
N VAL A 65 -2.46 -11.41 -10.18
CA VAL A 65 -1.72 -10.35 -10.85
C VAL A 65 -0.35 -10.24 -10.20
N THR A 66 0.72 -10.37 -10.99
CA THR A 66 2.10 -10.44 -10.49
C THR A 66 3.02 -9.54 -11.32
N THR A 67 4.13 -9.09 -10.72
CA THR A 67 5.25 -8.42 -11.39
C THR A 67 6.57 -8.99 -10.89
N ASP A 68 7.70 -8.67 -11.54
CA ASP A 68 9.04 -9.08 -11.07
C ASP A 68 9.36 -8.60 -9.64
N LYS A 69 8.67 -7.55 -9.17
CA LYS A 69 8.82 -6.98 -7.81
C LYS A 69 7.77 -7.49 -6.82
N ASP A 70 6.69 -8.09 -7.31
CA ASP A 70 5.62 -8.67 -6.49
C ASP A 70 5.09 -9.94 -7.17
N PRO A 71 5.71 -11.10 -6.90
CA PRO A 71 5.27 -12.39 -7.45
C PRO A 71 4.05 -12.98 -6.69
N VAL A 72 3.56 -12.31 -5.63
CA VAL A 72 2.39 -12.74 -4.84
C VAL A 72 2.49 -14.21 -4.37
N GLU A 73 3.70 -14.69 -4.05
CA GLU A 73 3.92 -16.07 -3.59
C GLU A 73 3.25 -16.38 -2.25
N TRP A 74 3.04 -15.34 -1.44
CA TRP A 74 2.45 -15.43 -0.10
C TRP A 74 0.97 -15.85 -0.07
N LEU A 75 0.25 -15.72 -1.19
CA LEU A 75 -1.18 -16.04 -1.29
C LEU A 75 -1.38 -17.42 -1.92
N THR A 76 -2.08 -18.32 -1.25
CA THR A 76 -2.46 -19.64 -1.77
C THR A 76 -3.95 -19.66 -2.10
N LEU A 77 -4.31 -20.13 -3.29
CA LEU A 77 -5.69 -20.36 -3.73
C LEU A 77 -6.01 -21.86 -3.67
N SER A 78 -7.21 -22.24 -3.22
CA SER A 78 -7.60 -23.66 -3.14
C SER A 78 -7.84 -24.33 -4.50
N SER A 79 -8.04 -23.54 -5.56
CA SER A 79 -8.06 -23.99 -6.95
C SER A 79 -7.69 -22.83 -7.88
N THR A 80 -7.19 -23.14 -9.07
CA THR A 80 -6.98 -22.19 -10.17
C THR A 80 -8.07 -22.26 -11.25
N SER A 81 -9.02 -23.18 -11.14
CA SER A 81 -10.15 -23.32 -12.05
C SER A 81 -11.35 -24.06 -11.44
N GLY A 82 -12.50 -24.01 -12.14
CA GLY A 82 -13.69 -24.77 -11.80
C GLY A 82 -14.70 -24.83 -12.94
N SER A 83 -15.78 -25.60 -12.72
CA SER A 83 -16.90 -25.75 -13.65
C SER A 83 -17.98 -24.69 -13.40
N ALA A 84 -18.96 -24.62 -14.31
CA ALA A 84 -20.19 -23.85 -14.13
C ALA A 84 -20.96 -24.29 -12.88
N GLY A 85 -21.76 -23.37 -12.32
CA GLY A 85 -22.52 -23.53 -11.09
C GLY A 85 -21.89 -22.83 -9.89
N GLU A 86 -22.32 -23.24 -8.69
CA GLU A 86 -21.78 -22.73 -7.43
C GLU A 86 -20.50 -23.49 -7.03
N SER A 87 -19.49 -22.75 -6.56
CA SER A 87 -18.25 -23.30 -6.03
C SER A 87 -17.64 -22.40 -4.95
N THR A 88 -16.80 -22.95 -4.08
CA THR A 88 -16.11 -22.19 -3.02
C THR A 88 -14.63 -22.03 -3.36
N LEU A 89 -14.13 -20.80 -3.36
CA LEU A 89 -12.71 -20.49 -3.47
C LEU A 89 -12.19 -20.03 -2.10
N THR A 90 -11.14 -20.69 -1.61
CA THR A 90 -10.46 -20.34 -0.35
C THR A 90 -9.12 -19.66 -0.68
N PHE A 91 -8.89 -18.53 -0.02
CA PHE A 91 -7.67 -17.76 -0.02
C PHE A 91 -6.97 -18.00 1.31
N THR A 92 -5.69 -18.36 1.29
CA THR A 92 -4.90 -18.65 2.48
C THR A 92 -3.59 -17.88 2.42
N ALA A 93 -3.17 -17.27 3.53
CA ALA A 93 -1.85 -16.67 3.66
C ALA A 93 -1.19 -17.07 4.99
N PRO A 94 0.15 -17.26 5.03
CA PRO A 94 0.89 -17.34 6.28
C PRO A 94 0.89 -15.97 6.97
N SER A 95 1.38 -15.88 8.21
CA SER A 95 1.56 -14.58 8.87
C SER A 95 2.39 -13.61 8.00
N ALA A 96 2.07 -12.33 8.12
CA ALA A 96 2.81 -11.22 7.55
C ALA A 96 3.44 -10.40 8.70
N ILE A 97 4.51 -9.67 8.38
CA ILE A 97 5.13 -8.70 9.31
C ILE A 97 4.51 -7.31 9.13
N ASP A 98 4.09 -7.00 7.91
CA ASP A 98 3.45 -5.74 7.52
C ASP A 98 2.26 -5.97 6.59
N GLY A 99 1.40 -4.96 6.48
CA GLY A 99 0.27 -4.95 5.58
C GLY A 99 0.68 -5.15 4.12
N ARG A 100 0.06 -6.11 3.43
CA ARG A 100 0.31 -6.42 2.02
C ARG A 100 -0.99 -6.62 1.24
N THR A 101 -0.94 -6.36 -0.06
CA THR A 101 -2.10 -6.40 -0.96
C THR A 101 -1.82 -7.29 -2.15
N ALA A 102 -2.86 -7.89 -2.74
CA ALA A 102 -2.78 -8.58 -4.02
C ALA A 102 -4.08 -8.40 -4.81
N GLU A 103 -4.00 -8.49 -6.14
CA GLU A 103 -5.17 -8.63 -7.00
C GLU A 103 -5.22 -10.04 -7.59
N VAL A 104 -6.43 -10.58 -7.67
CA VAL A 104 -6.74 -11.85 -8.32
C VAL A 104 -7.82 -11.62 -9.37
N LEU A 105 -7.60 -12.14 -10.57
CA LEU A 105 -8.54 -12.04 -11.70
C LEU A 105 -9.25 -13.38 -11.87
N LEU A 106 -10.57 -13.36 -11.68
CA LEU A 106 -11.45 -14.49 -11.89
C LEU A 106 -12.18 -14.31 -13.24
N LYS A 107 -12.09 -15.29 -14.14
CA LYS A 107 -12.58 -15.20 -15.53
C LYS A 107 -13.59 -16.29 -15.83
N SER A 108 -14.72 -15.94 -16.45
CA SER A 108 -15.74 -16.87 -16.99
C SER A 108 -16.61 -16.14 -18.02
N GLY A 109 -17.17 -16.84 -19.02
CA GLY A 109 -18.06 -16.25 -20.03
C GLY A 109 -17.47 -15.06 -20.81
N GLY A 110 -16.13 -14.95 -20.90
CA GLY A 110 -15.44 -13.78 -21.46
C GLY A 110 -15.44 -12.52 -20.57
N LYS A 111 -16.03 -12.59 -19.36
CA LYS A 111 -15.95 -11.54 -18.33
C LYS A 111 -14.76 -11.77 -17.41
N THR A 112 -14.35 -10.71 -16.71
CA THR A 112 -13.33 -10.75 -15.66
C THR A 112 -13.84 -10.02 -14.42
N GLN A 113 -13.96 -10.75 -13.31
CA GLN A 113 -14.21 -10.21 -11.98
C GLN A 113 -12.86 -10.01 -11.26
N ARG A 114 -12.61 -8.80 -10.77
CA ARG A 114 -11.46 -8.49 -9.91
C ARG A 114 -11.79 -8.82 -8.45
N ILE A 115 -10.86 -9.45 -7.76
CA ILE A 115 -10.92 -9.72 -6.32
C ILE A 115 -9.68 -9.09 -5.70
N ASN A 116 -9.89 -8.17 -4.77
CA ASN A 116 -8.81 -7.53 -4.02
C ASN A 116 -8.57 -8.31 -2.73
N ILE A 117 -7.32 -8.62 -2.45
CA ILE A 117 -6.90 -9.27 -1.21
C ILE A 117 -6.07 -8.27 -0.40
N ILE A 118 -6.41 -8.10 0.86
CA ILE A 118 -5.52 -7.49 1.86
C ILE A 118 -5.12 -8.55 2.88
N GLN A 119 -3.90 -8.43 3.38
CA GLN A 119 -3.48 -9.06 4.60
C GLN A 119 -2.90 -8.01 5.54
N GLY A 120 -3.48 -7.90 6.75
CA GLY A 120 -3.18 -6.79 7.66
C GLY A 120 -3.63 -5.44 7.10
N LEU A 121 -3.26 -4.37 7.80
CA LEU A 121 -3.42 -2.99 7.32
C LEU A 121 -2.03 -2.39 7.11
N PRO A 122 -1.78 -1.62 6.03
CA PRO A 122 -0.56 -0.83 5.90
C PRO A 122 -0.65 0.37 6.86
N VAL A 123 -0.32 0.13 8.13
CA VAL A 123 -0.27 1.16 9.17
C VAL A 123 1.17 1.62 9.33
N ILE A 124 1.40 2.92 9.17
CA ILE A 124 2.65 3.57 9.57
C ILE A 124 2.82 3.32 11.06
N SER A 125 3.73 2.41 11.41
CA SER A 125 3.96 1.98 12.78
C SER A 125 4.96 2.94 13.43
N GLU A 126 4.43 4.02 13.99
CA GLU A 126 5.20 4.90 14.88
C GLU A 126 5.66 4.12 16.10
N ALA A 127 6.94 4.24 16.44
CA ALA A 127 7.57 3.51 17.55
C ALA A 127 8.69 4.34 18.20
N THR A 128 8.94 4.05 19.46
CA THR A 128 10.17 4.45 20.16
C THR A 128 11.35 3.59 19.72
N VAL A 129 12.59 4.04 19.97
CA VAL A 129 13.81 3.25 19.78
C VAL A 129 13.76 1.93 20.57
N ALA A 130 13.23 1.92 21.79
CA ALA A 130 13.10 0.72 22.60
C ALA A 130 12.16 -0.32 21.96
N GLU A 131 11.02 0.11 21.42
CA GLU A 131 10.10 -0.76 20.68
C GLU A 131 10.72 -1.24 19.37
N ALA A 132 11.42 -0.35 18.64
CA ALA A 132 12.12 -0.71 17.41
C ALA A 132 13.19 -1.77 17.62
N LYS A 133 13.91 -1.73 18.75
CA LYS A 133 14.94 -2.74 19.09
C LYS A 133 14.38 -4.16 19.24
N VAL A 134 13.13 -4.30 19.68
CA VAL A 134 12.46 -5.61 19.90
C VAL A 134 11.49 -6.01 18.79
N ALA A 135 11.22 -5.11 17.84
CA ALA A 135 10.42 -5.40 16.66
C ALA A 135 11.08 -6.49 15.77
N PRO A 136 10.28 -7.32 15.07
CA PRO A 136 10.82 -8.34 14.19
C PRO A 136 11.55 -7.73 12.99
N ASP A 137 12.64 -8.36 12.57
CA ASP A 137 13.38 -7.94 11.38
C ASP A 137 12.50 -7.99 10.12
N GLY A 138 12.58 -6.95 9.31
CA GLY A 138 11.69 -6.68 8.17
C GLY A 138 10.52 -5.75 8.49
N LYS A 139 10.20 -5.49 9.78
CA LYS A 139 9.10 -4.58 10.16
C LYS A 139 9.44 -3.14 9.78
N THR A 140 8.58 -2.50 9.01
CA THR A 140 8.72 -1.08 8.66
C THR A 140 8.23 -0.22 9.82
N LEU A 141 9.10 0.64 10.34
CA LEU A 141 8.80 1.52 11.47
C LEU A 141 9.07 2.98 11.11
N ARG A 142 8.30 3.88 11.70
CA ARG A 142 8.57 5.32 11.73
C ARG A 142 9.12 5.68 13.11
N LEU A 143 10.33 6.24 13.15
CA LEU A 143 10.98 6.67 14.38
C LEU A 143 11.27 8.17 14.31
N SER A 144 11.21 8.87 15.45
CA SER A 144 11.69 10.25 15.58
C SER A 144 12.72 10.36 16.70
N GLY A 145 13.72 11.23 16.55
CA GLY A 145 14.80 11.39 17.51
C GLY A 145 15.92 12.28 16.98
N VAL A 146 17.03 12.35 17.71
CA VAL A 146 18.17 13.23 17.43
C VAL A 146 19.32 12.44 16.79
N VAL A 147 19.98 13.03 15.79
CA VAL A 147 21.24 12.53 15.22
C VAL A 147 22.36 12.76 16.21
N THR A 148 22.81 11.73 16.95
CA THR A 148 23.85 11.88 17.98
C THR A 148 25.26 11.63 17.45
N LYS A 149 25.42 10.87 16.36
CA LYS A 149 26.72 10.57 15.73
C LYS A 149 26.53 10.18 14.27
N ILE A 150 27.36 10.72 13.37
CA ILE A 150 27.46 10.25 11.98
C ILE A 150 28.78 9.48 11.83
N GLU A 151 28.73 8.24 11.33
CA GLU A 151 29.90 7.37 11.13
C GLU A 151 30.32 7.23 9.67
N ASN A 152 29.38 7.36 8.72
CA ASN A 152 29.68 7.20 7.31
C ASN A 152 28.77 8.07 6.42
N THR A 153 29.32 9.08 5.74
CA THR A 153 28.57 10.00 4.85
C THR A 153 28.37 9.47 3.43
N ILE A 154 29.01 8.35 3.06
CA ILE A 154 28.74 7.69 1.79
C ILE A 154 27.42 6.91 1.94
N TYR A 155 27.44 5.86 2.76
CA TYR A 155 26.30 4.97 2.96
C TYR A 155 25.17 5.61 3.78
N GLY A 156 25.48 6.60 4.61
CA GLY A 156 24.54 7.17 5.56
C GLY A 156 24.37 6.27 6.78
N ASN A 157 25.46 6.05 7.52
CA ASN A 157 25.43 5.32 8.77
C ASN A 157 25.61 6.28 9.95
N TRP A 158 24.72 6.20 10.94
CA TRP A 158 24.62 7.16 12.03
C TRP A 158 23.79 6.60 13.20
N TYR A 159 23.68 7.34 14.31
CA TYR A 159 22.91 6.97 15.50
C TYR A 159 21.73 7.93 15.70
N LEU A 160 20.54 7.35 15.84
CA LEU A 160 19.31 8.01 16.24
C LEU A 160 19.10 7.79 17.74
N THR A 161 18.87 8.85 18.50
CA THR A 161 18.58 8.77 19.94
C THR A 161 17.22 9.39 20.24
N ASP A 162 16.37 8.68 20.99
CA ASP A 162 15.19 9.25 21.64
C ASP A 162 15.27 9.04 23.18
N ASP A 163 14.22 9.44 23.91
CA ASP A 163 14.14 9.29 25.37
C ASP A 163 14.22 7.82 25.87
N SER A 164 14.05 6.85 24.98
CA SER A 164 14.13 5.40 25.23
C SER A 164 15.49 4.78 24.86
N GLY A 165 16.35 5.52 24.16
CA GLY A 165 17.78 5.22 23.97
C GLY A 165 18.28 5.33 22.53
N ASP A 166 19.47 4.78 22.28
CA ASP A 166 20.17 4.91 20.98
C ASP A 166 19.94 3.72 20.03
N LEU A 167 19.69 3.98 18.75
CA LEU A 167 19.60 2.98 17.69
C LEU A 167 20.53 3.30 16.53
N TYR A 168 21.23 2.28 16.03
CA TYR A 168 22.07 2.42 14.86
C TYR A 168 21.23 2.42 13.58
N VAL A 169 21.56 3.32 12.66
CA VAL A 169 21.03 3.37 11.30
C VAL A 169 22.13 2.92 10.35
N TYR A 170 21.87 1.85 9.60
CA TYR A 170 22.77 1.28 8.60
C TYR A 170 22.20 1.51 7.20
N GLY A 171 22.76 2.47 6.47
CA GLY A 171 22.23 2.89 5.19
C GLY A 171 21.10 3.91 5.32
N THR A 172 21.21 5.01 4.56
CA THR A 172 20.16 6.02 4.42
C THR A 172 19.99 6.34 2.93
N LEU A 173 18.74 6.36 2.47
CA LEU A 173 18.36 6.64 1.09
C LEU A 173 18.20 8.15 0.86
N ASP A 174 18.53 8.61 -0.34
CA ASP A 174 18.20 9.98 -0.76
C ASP A 174 16.71 10.15 -1.07
N LYS A 175 16.30 11.39 -1.39
CA LYS A 175 14.90 11.74 -1.73
C LYS A 175 14.34 11.04 -2.99
N LYS A 176 15.16 10.28 -3.72
CA LYS A 176 14.78 9.47 -4.89
C LYS A 176 14.87 7.96 -4.61
N GLY A 177 15.21 7.57 -3.38
CA GLY A 177 15.41 6.17 -2.99
C GLY A 177 16.78 5.60 -3.38
N ALA A 178 17.77 6.44 -3.72
CA ALA A 178 19.11 5.98 -4.07
C ALA A 178 20.02 5.82 -2.84
N GLU A 179 20.77 4.72 -2.80
CA GLU A 179 21.84 4.51 -1.83
C GLU A 179 23.07 5.37 -2.14
N LYS A 180 23.98 5.47 -1.16
CA LYS A 180 25.33 6.07 -1.30
C LYS A 180 25.35 7.58 -1.63
N ASN A 181 24.28 8.29 -1.28
CA ASN A 181 24.08 9.71 -1.59
C ASN A 181 23.65 10.52 -0.35
N PHE A 182 24.09 10.12 0.85
CA PHE A 182 23.64 10.70 2.13
C PHE A 182 23.98 12.20 2.27
N GLU A 183 25.10 12.67 1.73
CA GLU A 183 25.46 14.11 1.75
C GLU A 183 24.38 15.00 1.11
N SER A 184 23.59 14.49 0.16
CA SER A 184 22.48 15.22 -0.46
C SER A 184 21.31 15.52 0.49
N LEU A 185 21.27 14.89 1.66
CA LEU A 185 20.23 15.10 2.68
C LEU A 185 20.52 16.33 3.56
N GLY A 186 21.78 16.75 3.68
CA GLY A 186 22.18 17.87 4.56
C GLY A 186 22.00 17.58 6.06
N LEU A 187 22.09 16.30 6.44
CA LEU A 187 21.92 15.83 7.81
C LEU A 187 23.19 16.08 8.64
N GLU A 188 23.04 16.68 9.82
CA GLU A 188 24.13 17.04 10.73
C GLU A 188 23.87 16.50 12.15
N VAL A 189 24.92 16.34 12.95
CA VAL A 189 24.78 15.96 14.37
C VAL A 189 24.05 17.05 15.13
N GLY A 190 23.06 16.66 15.93
CA GLY A 190 22.15 17.53 16.65
C GLY A 190 20.83 17.83 15.93
N ASP A 191 20.69 17.46 14.66
CA ASP A 191 19.39 17.56 13.98
C ASP A 191 18.38 16.60 14.62
N GLU A 192 17.14 17.07 14.83
CA GLU A 192 15.99 16.23 15.12
C GLU A 192 15.38 15.75 13.79
N VAL A 193 15.09 14.46 13.68
CA VAL A 193 14.61 13.84 12.44
C VAL A 193 13.49 12.85 12.67
N THR A 194 12.66 12.68 11.64
CA THR A 194 11.74 11.55 11.50
C THR A 194 12.21 10.69 10.33
N ILE A 195 12.36 9.38 10.56
CA ILE A 195 12.82 8.41 9.57
C ILE A 195 11.82 7.26 9.42
N GLU A 196 11.82 6.63 8.24
CA GLU A 196 11.07 5.41 7.96
C GLU A 196 11.97 4.35 7.32
N GLY A 197 11.84 3.10 7.76
CA GLY A 197 12.50 1.98 7.09
C GLY A 197 12.31 0.66 7.82
N PRO A 198 12.81 -0.44 7.24
CA PRO A 198 12.79 -1.75 7.89
C PRO A 198 13.76 -1.78 9.08
N LYS A 199 13.27 -2.33 10.19
CA LYS A 199 14.08 -2.89 11.26
C LYS A 199 14.89 -4.08 10.72
N GLY A 200 16.17 -4.18 11.08
CA GLY A 200 17.02 -5.33 10.83
C GLY A 200 17.95 -5.61 12.01
N SER A 201 18.76 -6.67 11.91
CA SER A 201 19.76 -7.01 12.92
C SER A 201 21.06 -7.47 12.29
N TYR A 202 22.20 -7.01 12.80
CA TYR A 202 23.53 -7.47 12.39
C TYR A 202 24.24 -8.12 13.57
N ALA A 203 24.63 -9.39 13.42
CA ALA A 203 25.25 -10.20 14.48
C ALA A 203 24.47 -10.18 15.83
N GLY A 204 23.13 -10.10 15.76
CA GLY A 204 22.24 -9.99 16.93
C GLY A 204 22.04 -8.58 17.49
N SER A 205 22.73 -7.57 16.95
CA SER A 205 22.53 -6.16 17.32
C SER A 205 21.41 -5.53 16.47
N PRO A 206 20.39 -4.90 17.09
CA PRO A 206 19.30 -4.25 16.35
C PRO A 206 19.75 -2.95 15.69
N GLN A 207 19.25 -2.70 14.47
CA GLN A 207 19.52 -1.50 13.67
C GLN A 207 18.35 -1.20 12.72
N MET A 208 18.20 0.04 12.27
CA MET A 208 17.37 0.36 11.10
C MET A 208 18.21 0.20 9.82
N VAL A 209 17.61 -0.20 8.70
CA VAL A 209 18.33 -0.48 7.45
C VAL A 209 17.75 0.33 6.29
N ASN A 210 18.62 0.97 5.48
CA ASN A 210 18.26 1.71 4.27
C ASN A 210 17.04 2.65 4.47
N VAL A 211 17.12 3.51 5.48
CA VAL A 211 15.98 4.36 5.88
C VAL A 211 15.78 5.56 4.94
N SER A 212 14.54 5.96 4.76
CA SER A 212 14.18 7.25 4.17
C SER A 212 14.06 8.31 5.27
N VAL A 213 14.59 9.51 5.04
CA VAL A 213 14.40 10.65 5.95
C VAL A 213 13.15 11.43 5.53
N ILE A 214 12.17 11.52 6.44
CA ILE A 214 10.85 12.13 6.20
C ILE A 214 10.86 13.61 6.60
N GLU A 215 11.46 13.94 7.73
CA GLU A 215 11.56 15.30 8.27
C GLU A 215 12.96 15.55 8.84
N ILE A 216 13.47 16.78 8.67
CA ILE A 216 14.69 17.26 9.32
C ILE A 216 14.41 18.63 9.95
N ARG A 217 14.62 18.71 11.25
CA ARG A 217 14.59 19.94 12.06
C ARG A 217 16.01 20.26 12.46
N LYS A 218 16.57 21.27 11.78
CA LYS A 218 17.96 21.68 11.97
C LYS A 218 18.20 22.16 13.41
N SER A 219 19.28 21.69 14.03
CA SER A 219 19.68 22.21 15.35
C SER A 219 19.84 23.73 15.32
N LEU A 220 19.21 24.42 16.27
CA LEU A 220 19.40 25.87 16.48
C LEU A 220 20.74 26.17 17.17
N ILE A 221 21.39 25.16 17.76
CA ILE A 221 22.70 25.27 18.39
C ILE A 221 23.69 24.58 17.46
N LYS A 222 24.42 25.38 16.66
CA LYS A 222 25.68 24.90 16.11
C LYS A 222 26.65 24.72 17.27
N VAL A 223 27.10 23.48 17.47
CA VAL A 223 28.28 23.21 18.30
C VAL A 223 29.50 23.63 17.49
N ASP A 224 29.71 24.95 17.41
CA ASP A 224 31.03 25.48 17.06
C ASP A 224 32.00 24.89 18.08
N SER A 225 33.08 24.31 17.57
CA SER A 225 33.87 23.31 18.29
C SER A 225 34.35 23.80 19.66
N LEU A 226 34.31 22.88 20.62
CA LEU A 226 35.07 22.84 21.89
C LEU A 226 36.55 23.22 21.75
N ILE A 227 36.89 24.45 21.37
CA ILE A 227 38.22 25.01 21.58
C ILE A 227 38.37 25.13 23.08
N ASN A 228 39.04 24.14 23.66
CA ASN A 228 39.38 24.08 25.06
C ASN A 228 40.48 25.10 25.31
N ASP A 229 40.08 26.38 25.43
CA ASP A 229 40.98 27.52 25.58
C ASP A 229 41.77 27.31 26.89
N SER A 230 43.06 26.98 26.75
CA SER A 230 43.87 26.60 27.89
C SER A 230 44.02 27.81 28.81
N LEU A 231 43.49 27.70 30.02
CA LEU A 231 43.58 28.76 31.03
C LEU A 231 45.04 29.23 31.19
N PRO A 232 45.30 30.55 31.16
CA PRO A 232 46.63 31.07 31.40
C PRO A 232 47.09 30.72 32.82
N ILE A 233 48.36 30.31 32.92
CA ILE A 233 49.05 29.89 34.16
C ILE A 233 49.36 31.11 35.04
#